data_AF-A0A135U3R4-F1
#
_entry.id   AF-A0A135U3R4-F1
#
_cell.length_a   1.000
_cell.length_b   1.000
_cell.length_c   1.000
_cell.angle_alpha   90.00
_cell.angle_beta   90.00
_cell.angle_gamma   90.00
#
_symmetry.space_group_name_H-M   'P 1'
#
loop_
_entity.id
_entity.type
_entity.pdbx_description
1 polymer ?
#
loop_
_entity_poly.entity_id
_entity_poly.type
_entity_poly.pdbx_seq_one_letter_code
_entity_poly.pdbx_strand_id
1 'polypeptide(L)'
;MTKDDLKNGARADSDVSSDESDWDDAEPEEEEAQSFISLLDDTVFPDVDAMLSHCRTKHSFDFLAIRRRLGLDFFGTVKLVNFVRQRIHDGAALPETITVDDIADERYMKPVIEDDALIMALTELGIDDESPEHPQQAPQGGASREAQLEEELVKLQSQFANYRNAVEQTLDQRWGEDTPATTRSEKPRDLDDKGVRKDESQYYWESYASNDIHETMLKDKVRTDSYRDFVYNNKSLFKDKIVLDIGCGTGILSMFCAKAGAKQVFAVDKSDIIDKARENVFNNGLTDKVTCIRGRVEDISLPVDQVDIIISEWMGYCLLYEAMMNSVLVARDRFLKPDGLIAPSISTIWVAPVSDPEYITDFVTFWDDVYGFDMKSMKEGIYDEARIELMPEDCICGTPSQISYIDLHTVKIEDLNFETQWKSKLTKDIPSLDGFLTWFDIFFTTSRSDSIPADLQVKAGETSVTRPGEVAFTTGPAGPDTHWKQGFLMSKYLEENASVTAGTEISGNIVFKAPENNPRALTISNTWTVPGQDNSRTQLWKLR
;
A
#
# COMPACT_ATOMS: atom_id res chain seq x y z
N MET A 1 14.92 73.98 22.38
CA MET A 1 16.31 73.47 22.27
C MET A 1 16.28 72.00 22.64
N THR A 2 16.35 71.14 21.60
CA THR A 2 16.88 69.76 21.51
C THR A 2 16.89 68.79 22.70
N LYS A 3 16.38 67.57 22.39
CA LYS A 3 16.88 66.20 22.66
C LYS A 3 16.88 65.68 24.10
N ASP A 4 16.56 64.44 24.45
CA ASP A 4 16.06 63.21 23.80
C ASP A 4 15.67 62.26 24.98
N ASP A 5 14.65 61.41 24.79
CA ASP A 5 14.49 60.01 25.28
C ASP A 5 14.47 59.69 26.81
N LEU A 6 13.57 58.89 27.42
CA LEU A 6 12.65 57.80 27.05
C LEU A 6 11.60 57.59 28.17
N LYS A 7 10.34 57.20 27.84
CA LYS A 7 9.55 56.20 28.61
C LYS A 7 8.19 55.84 27.97
N ASN A 8 7.98 54.54 27.79
CA ASN A 8 6.76 53.72 27.89
C ASN A 8 5.48 54.05 27.10
N GLY A 9 5.05 53.07 26.27
CA GLY A 9 3.81 52.31 26.54
C GLY A 9 2.58 52.52 25.64
N ALA A 10 2.01 51.38 25.24
CA ALA A 10 0.61 51.10 24.86
C ALA A 10 0.17 51.17 23.37
N ARG A 11 -0.69 50.19 23.05
CA ARG A 11 -1.30 49.77 21.77
C ARG A 11 -2.21 50.83 21.12
N ALA A 12 -2.24 50.87 19.77
CA ALA A 12 -3.44 50.69 18.92
C ALA A 12 -3.10 50.85 17.41
N ASP A 13 -3.90 50.19 16.59
CA ASP A 13 -3.82 49.87 15.15
C ASP A 13 -3.49 51.00 14.14
N SER A 14 -2.87 50.56 13.03
CA SER A 14 -3.31 50.68 11.61
C SER A 14 -2.22 51.12 10.60
N ASP A 15 -2.18 50.35 9.52
CA ASP A 15 -1.63 50.57 8.17
C ASP A 15 -0.11 50.63 7.94
N VAL A 16 0.44 49.50 7.45
CA VAL A 16 1.41 49.50 6.36
C VAL A 16 1.06 48.39 5.36
N SER A 17 1.17 48.77 4.10
CA SER A 17 0.82 48.14 2.83
C SER A 17 1.45 46.78 2.55
N SER A 18 0.67 45.97 1.82
CA SER A 18 1.03 45.00 0.77
C SER A 18 2.52 44.68 0.57
N ASP A 19 2.88 43.43 0.85
CA ASP A 19 3.83 42.68 0.05
C ASP A 19 3.10 41.41 -0.43
N GLU A 20 2.43 41.54 -1.57
CA GLU A 20 2.28 40.44 -2.52
C GLU A 20 3.64 40.31 -3.21
N SER A 21 4.36 39.21 -2.95
CA SER A 21 5.51 38.85 -3.78
C SER A 21 5.70 37.33 -3.80
N ASP A 22 5.47 36.80 -4.99
CA ASP A 22 6.12 35.64 -5.60
C ASP A 22 5.83 34.25 -5.02
N TRP A 23 4.70 33.71 -5.44
CA TRP A 23 4.53 32.26 -5.66
C TRP A 23 4.18 31.92 -7.12
N ASP A 24 4.46 32.83 -8.06
CA ASP A 24 4.46 32.54 -9.51
C ASP A 24 5.92 32.40 -9.95
N ASP A 25 6.45 31.19 -9.84
CA ASP A 25 7.51 30.64 -10.70
C ASP A 25 7.69 29.16 -10.32
N ALA A 26 6.66 28.36 -10.61
CA ALA A 26 6.91 26.96 -10.96
C ALA A 26 7.50 27.00 -12.37
N GLU A 27 8.83 26.99 -12.46
CA GLU A 27 9.48 26.68 -13.74
C GLU A 27 8.90 25.34 -14.22
N PRO A 28 8.43 25.25 -15.48
CA PRO A 28 8.05 23.96 -16.02
C PRO A 28 9.26 23.04 -15.89
N GLU A 29 9.07 21.85 -15.32
CA GLU A 29 10.06 20.78 -15.43
C GLU A 29 10.37 20.65 -16.93
N GLU A 30 11.53 21.17 -17.35
CA GLU A 30 12.09 20.86 -18.64
C GLU A 30 12.25 19.34 -18.60
N GLU A 31 11.49 18.62 -19.43
CA GLU A 31 11.84 17.25 -19.82
C GLU A 31 13.32 17.31 -20.21
N GLU A 32 14.23 16.84 -19.34
CA GLU A 32 15.66 16.80 -19.66
C GLU A 32 15.78 15.99 -20.95
N ALA A 33 16.02 16.67 -22.07
CA ALA A 33 16.11 16.03 -23.37
C ALA A 33 17.23 14.99 -23.28
N GLN A 34 16.86 13.71 -23.28
CA GLN A 34 17.79 12.61 -23.11
C GLN A 34 18.85 12.69 -24.21
N SER A 35 20.11 12.93 -23.82
CA SER A 35 21.21 13.14 -24.75
C SER A 35 22.08 11.90 -24.86
N PHE A 36 22.44 11.52 -26.09
CA PHE A 36 23.15 10.29 -26.41
C PHE A 36 24.61 10.57 -26.76
N ILE A 37 25.54 10.03 -25.97
CA ILE A 37 26.98 10.13 -26.23
C ILE A 37 27.40 9.06 -27.25
N SER A 38 28.22 9.43 -28.24
CA SER A 38 28.79 8.49 -29.21
C SER A 38 29.55 7.35 -28.52
N LEU A 39 29.54 6.17 -29.14
CA LEU A 39 30.31 5.02 -28.67
C LEU A 39 31.83 5.22 -28.81
N LEU A 40 32.28 6.12 -29.68
CA LEU A 40 33.67 6.16 -30.17
C LEU A 40 34.37 7.51 -29.97
N ASP A 41 33.63 8.54 -29.59
CA ASP A 41 34.13 9.87 -29.27
C ASP A 41 33.17 10.60 -28.30
N ASP A 42 33.55 11.80 -27.86
CA ASP A 42 32.78 12.59 -26.88
C ASP A 42 31.65 13.42 -27.52
N THR A 43 31.22 13.09 -28.76
CA THR A 43 30.15 13.84 -29.44
C THR A 43 28.78 13.44 -28.89
N VAL A 44 27.93 14.42 -28.60
CA VAL A 44 26.58 14.24 -28.02
C VAL A 44 25.50 14.49 -29.08
N PHE A 45 24.44 13.69 -29.05
CA PHE A 45 23.34 13.71 -30.02
C PHE A 45 21.99 13.78 -29.30
N PRO A 46 20.96 14.38 -29.93
CA PRO A 46 19.61 14.46 -29.35
C PRO A 46 18.80 13.16 -29.51
N ASP A 47 19.23 12.25 -30.38
CA ASP A 47 18.54 10.99 -30.64
C ASP A 47 19.53 9.85 -30.97
N VAL A 48 19.10 8.61 -30.71
CA VAL A 48 19.93 7.41 -30.89
C VAL A 48 20.30 7.20 -32.36
N ASP A 49 19.39 7.47 -33.29
CA ASP A 49 19.60 7.22 -34.73
C ASP A 49 20.69 8.13 -35.32
N ALA A 50 20.75 9.39 -34.87
CA ALA A 50 21.78 10.35 -35.21
C ALA A 50 23.14 9.91 -34.65
N MET A 51 23.19 9.47 -33.39
CA MET A 51 24.41 8.96 -32.77
C MET A 51 24.95 7.71 -33.49
N LEU A 52 24.09 6.75 -33.81
CA LEU A 52 24.45 5.54 -34.56
C LEU A 52 24.89 5.87 -36.00
N SER A 53 24.24 6.85 -36.64
CA SER A 53 24.63 7.31 -37.98
C SER A 53 25.99 8.00 -37.99
N HIS A 54 26.33 8.75 -36.95
CA HIS A 54 27.67 9.31 -36.76
C HIS A 54 28.74 8.23 -36.59
N CYS A 55 28.50 7.23 -35.74
CA CYS A 55 29.41 6.10 -35.56
C CYS A 55 29.70 5.38 -36.89
N ARG A 56 28.66 5.19 -37.71
CA ARG A 56 28.78 4.53 -39.01
C ARG A 56 29.50 5.36 -40.06
N THR A 57 29.23 6.67 -40.14
CA THR A 57 29.77 7.53 -41.21
C THR A 57 31.18 8.02 -40.91
N LYS A 58 31.45 8.42 -39.66
CA LYS A 58 32.74 8.99 -39.25
C LYS A 58 33.76 7.90 -38.90
N HIS A 59 33.32 6.86 -38.19
CA HIS A 59 34.20 5.82 -37.64
C HIS A 59 34.09 4.47 -38.36
N SER A 60 33.25 4.38 -39.41
CA SER A 60 32.97 3.11 -40.12
C SER A 60 32.52 1.99 -39.18
N PHE A 61 31.86 2.34 -38.06
CA PHE A 61 31.43 1.42 -37.03
C PHE A 61 29.91 1.28 -37.03
N ASP A 62 29.42 0.14 -37.49
CA ASP A 62 27.99 -0.18 -37.53
C ASP A 62 27.61 -1.08 -36.35
N PHE A 63 27.18 -0.44 -35.26
CA PHE A 63 26.80 -1.11 -34.00
C PHE A 63 25.69 -2.16 -34.21
N LEU A 64 24.62 -1.82 -34.94
CA LEU A 64 23.49 -2.72 -35.18
C LEU A 64 23.88 -3.89 -36.09
N ALA A 65 24.79 -3.68 -37.05
CA ALA A 65 25.34 -4.77 -37.85
C ALA A 65 26.22 -5.73 -37.02
N ILE A 66 27.03 -5.20 -36.09
CA ILE A 66 27.86 -6.01 -35.21
C ILE A 66 26.99 -6.85 -34.25
N ARG A 67 25.98 -6.23 -33.63
CA ARG A 67 24.99 -6.95 -32.80
C ARG A 67 24.34 -8.09 -33.56
N ARG A 68 23.79 -7.82 -34.75
CA ARG A 68 23.13 -8.85 -35.60
C ARG A 68 24.09 -9.95 -36.03
N ARG A 69 25.34 -9.60 -36.36
CA ARG A 69 26.38 -10.58 -36.73
C ARG A 69 26.75 -11.50 -35.57
N LEU A 70 26.77 -10.98 -34.34
CA LEU A 70 27.12 -11.73 -33.13
C LEU A 70 25.93 -12.44 -32.48
N GLY A 71 24.69 -12.12 -32.89
CA GLY A 71 23.48 -12.74 -32.35
C GLY A 71 23.25 -12.41 -30.86
N LEU A 72 23.52 -11.17 -30.47
CA LEU A 72 23.48 -10.76 -29.06
C LEU A 72 22.04 -10.47 -28.61
N ASP A 73 21.70 -11.05 -27.45
CA ASP A 73 20.53 -10.72 -26.64
C ASP A 73 20.69 -9.35 -25.95
N PHE A 74 19.75 -8.97 -25.08
CA PHE A 74 19.81 -7.70 -24.36
C PHE A 74 21.11 -7.55 -23.58
N PHE A 75 21.47 -8.56 -22.76
CA PHE A 75 22.65 -8.51 -21.91
C PHE A 75 23.96 -8.53 -22.72
N GLY A 76 24.02 -9.31 -23.80
CA GLY A 76 25.14 -9.30 -24.74
C GLY A 76 25.30 -7.94 -25.41
N THR A 77 24.20 -7.25 -25.70
CA THR A 77 24.22 -5.89 -26.25
C THR A 77 24.75 -4.88 -25.24
N VAL A 78 24.36 -4.98 -23.97
CA VAL A 78 24.93 -4.18 -22.87
C VAL A 78 26.44 -4.41 -22.76
N LYS A 79 26.89 -5.67 -22.78
CA LYS A 79 28.32 -6.02 -22.76
C LYS A 79 29.07 -5.42 -23.96
N LEU A 80 28.46 -5.40 -25.15
CA LEU A 80 29.06 -4.78 -26.34
C LEU A 80 29.21 -3.26 -26.19
N VAL A 81 28.20 -2.55 -25.66
CA VAL A 81 28.27 -1.10 -25.39
C VAL A 81 29.42 -0.80 -24.44
N ASN A 82 29.48 -1.51 -23.31
CA ASN A 82 30.51 -1.30 -22.29
C ASN A 82 31.91 -1.71 -22.76
N PHE A 83 32.03 -2.78 -23.55
CA PHE A 83 33.31 -3.16 -24.16
C PHE A 83 33.87 -2.05 -25.03
N VAL A 84 33.03 -1.48 -25.91
CA VAL A 84 33.46 -0.41 -26.82
C VAL A 84 33.85 0.83 -26.03
N ARG A 85 33.00 1.28 -25.10
CA ARG A 85 33.28 2.47 -24.29
C ARG A 85 34.49 2.32 -23.39
N GLN A 86 34.68 1.15 -22.78
CA GLN A 86 35.86 0.89 -21.94
C GLN A 86 37.15 0.94 -22.76
N ARG A 87 37.15 0.38 -23.98
CA ARG A 87 38.33 0.44 -24.87
C ARG A 87 38.68 1.86 -25.25
N ILE A 88 37.69 2.68 -25.58
CA ILE A 88 37.88 4.09 -25.94
C ILE A 88 38.34 4.91 -24.73
N HIS A 89 37.72 4.72 -23.57
CA HIS A 89 38.13 5.33 -22.30
C HIS A 89 39.60 4.99 -21.96
N ASP A 90 40.01 3.73 -22.16
CA ASP A 90 41.37 3.26 -21.89
C ASP A 90 42.38 3.65 -23.00
N GLY A 91 41.94 4.38 -24.04
CA GLY A 91 42.77 4.80 -25.17
C GLY A 91 43.23 3.63 -26.06
N ALA A 92 42.57 2.48 -25.98
CA ALA A 92 42.89 1.28 -26.73
C ALA A 92 42.09 1.21 -28.05
N ALA A 93 42.76 0.80 -29.14
CA ALA A 93 42.07 0.55 -30.39
C ALA A 93 41.10 -0.64 -30.29
N LEU A 94 39.97 -0.55 -30.99
CA LEU A 94 39.06 -1.66 -31.17
C LEU A 94 39.68 -2.72 -32.09
N PRO A 95 39.44 -4.02 -31.85
CA PRO A 95 39.81 -5.07 -32.78
C PRO A 95 39.21 -4.84 -34.18
N GLU A 96 39.92 -5.24 -35.25
CA GLU A 96 39.40 -5.18 -36.63
C GLU A 96 38.09 -5.95 -36.80
N THR A 97 37.86 -6.98 -35.98
CA THR A 97 36.59 -7.71 -35.92
C THR A 97 36.30 -8.09 -34.47
N ILE A 98 35.23 -7.53 -33.91
CA ILE A 98 34.74 -7.87 -32.57
C ILE A 98 34.10 -9.27 -32.61
N THR A 99 34.52 -10.14 -31.70
CA THR A 99 34.02 -11.50 -31.52
C THR A 99 33.27 -11.64 -30.19
N VAL A 100 32.57 -12.76 -29.98
CA VAL A 100 31.86 -13.03 -28.72
C VAL A 100 32.84 -13.14 -27.55
N ASP A 101 34.04 -13.67 -27.78
CA ASP A 101 35.08 -13.81 -26.76
C ASP A 101 35.61 -12.44 -26.27
N ASP A 102 35.60 -11.41 -27.13
CA ASP A 102 36.05 -10.06 -26.75
C ASP A 102 35.16 -9.42 -25.68
N ILE A 103 33.87 -9.78 -25.67
CA ILE A 103 32.85 -9.23 -24.78
C ILE A 103 32.40 -10.22 -23.69
N ALA A 104 33.01 -11.41 -23.60
CA ALA A 104 32.56 -12.47 -22.70
C ALA A 104 32.75 -12.16 -21.21
N ASP A 105 33.73 -11.31 -20.87
CA ASP A 105 34.08 -10.98 -19.48
C ASP A 105 32.92 -10.26 -18.75
N GLU A 106 32.57 -10.77 -17.56
CA GLU A 106 31.52 -10.24 -16.69
C GLU A 106 31.74 -8.79 -16.27
N ARG A 107 32.98 -8.28 -16.35
CA ARG A 107 33.25 -6.86 -16.09
C ARG A 107 32.44 -5.91 -16.97
N TYR A 108 32.05 -6.33 -18.18
CA TYR A 108 31.27 -5.52 -19.11
C TYR A 108 29.77 -5.47 -18.78
N MET A 109 29.32 -6.15 -17.71
CA MET A 109 27.98 -5.93 -17.14
C MET A 109 27.88 -4.64 -16.33
N LYS A 110 28.99 -3.97 -16.04
CA LYS A 110 29.02 -2.70 -15.34
C LYS A 110 29.09 -1.54 -16.35
N PRO A 111 28.15 -0.58 -16.30
CA PRO A 111 28.19 0.61 -17.15
C PRO A 111 29.49 1.39 -16.98
N VAL A 112 30.08 1.81 -18.10
CA VAL A 112 31.26 2.71 -18.10
C VAL A 112 30.84 4.16 -17.83
N ILE A 113 29.63 4.53 -18.25
CA ILE A 113 29.02 5.83 -18.01
C ILE A 113 27.83 5.61 -17.06
N GLU A 114 27.76 6.41 -16.00
CA GLU A 114 26.64 6.43 -15.07
C GLU A 114 25.40 7.00 -15.78
N ASP A 115 24.23 6.37 -15.61
CA ASP A 115 22.97 6.72 -16.29
C ASP A 115 23.07 6.77 -17.82
N ASP A 116 23.73 5.78 -18.41
CA ASP A 116 23.93 5.67 -19.84
C ASP A 116 22.61 5.61 -20.64
N ALA A 117 22.25 6.74 -21.25
CA ALA A 117 21.07 6.90 -22.10
C ALA A 117 20.96 5.81 -23.19
N LEU A 118 22.09 5.37 -23.77
CA LEU A 118 22.06 4.33 -24.80
C LEU A 118 21.67 2.96 -24.23
N ILE A 119 22.12 2.61 -23.03
CA ILE A 119 21.76 1.35 -22.36
C ILE A 119 20.27 1.34 -22.02
N MET A 120 19.74 2.47 -21.54
CA MET A 120 18.32 2.63 -21.23
C MET A 120 17.44 2.53 -22.49
N ALA A 121 17.88 3.12 -23.60
CA ALA A 121 17.18 3.09 -24.88
C ALA A 121 17.36 1.79 -25.68
N LEU A 122 18.10 0.79 -25.17
CA LEU A 122 18.26 -0.49 -25.88
C LEU A 122 16.92 -1.17 -26.12
N THR A 123 15.97 -1.13 -25.19
CA THR A 123 14.66 -1.75 -25.36
C THR A 123 13.87 -1.14 -26.53
N GLU A 124 13.96 0.19 -26.70
CA GLU A 124 13.29 0.93 -27.78
C GLU A 124 13.87 0.65 -29.17
N LEU A 125 15.13 0.21 -29.23
CA LEU A 125 15.78 -0.26 -30.47
C LEU A 125 15.30 -1.65 -30.93
N GLY A 126 14.20 -2.18 -30.37
CA GLY A 126 13.66 -3.50 -30.69
C GLY A 126 14.61 -4.61 -30.23
N ILE A 127 15.13 -4.48 -29.00
CA ILE A 127 16.06 -5.43 -28.39
C ILE A 127 15.30 -6.27 -27.39
N ASP A 128 14.43 -7.12 -27.93
CA ASP A 128 13.69 -8.11 -27.15
C ASP A 128 14.54 -9.38 -26.98
N ASP A 129 14.29 -10.12 -25.89
CA ASP A 129 14.99 -11.32 -25.44
C ASP A 129 14.65 -12.56 -26.30
N GLU A 130 14.83 -12.46 -27.62
CA GLU A 130 14.54 -13.55 -28.57
C GLU A 130 15.80 -14.34 -28.96
N SER A 131 15.69 -15.66 -28.79
CA SER A 131 16.72 -16.67 -29.12
C SER A 131 17.07 -16.68 -30.62
N PRO A 132 18.28 -17.09 -31.04
CA PRO A 132 18.80 -16.79 -32.38
C PRO A 132 18.15 -17.61 -33.50
N GLU A 133 17.49 -16.93 -34.46
CA GLU A 133 17.10 -17.52 -35.74
C GLU A 133 18.12 -17.25 -36.87
N HIS A 134 18.29 -18.26 -37.73
CA HIS A 134 19.26 -18.35 -38.83
C HIS A 134 19.02 -17.34 -39.99
N PRO A 135 20.07 -16.94 -40.74
CA PRO A 135 19.99 -15.83 -41.70
C PRO A 135 19.29 -16.20 -43.02
N GLN A 136 18.36 -15.34 -43.46
CA GLN A 136 17.68 -15.43 -44.76
C GLN A 136 18.42 -14.67 -45.89
N GLN A 137 18.42 -15.27 -47.09
CA GLN A 137 18.87 -14.67 -48.35
C GLN A 137 17.75 -13.92 -49.08
N ALA A 138 18.15 -12.93 -49.89
CA ALA A 138 17.33 -11.93 -50.62
C ALA A 138 16.63 -12.47 -51.90
N PRO A 139 15.70 -11.69 -52.53
CA PRO A 139 14.48 -12.23 -53.15
C PRO A 139 14.48 -12.29 -54.70
N GLN A 140 13.58 -13.12 -55.26
CA GLN A 140 13.04 -12.97 -56.61
C GLN A 140 11.56 -13.37 -56.69
N GLY A 141 10.74 -12.56 -57.38
CA GLY A 141 9.50 -13.02 -58.04
C GLY A 141 8.21 -12.33 -57.61
N GLY A 142 7.73 -11.38 -58.42
CA GLY A 142 6.49 -10.61 -58.22
C GLY A 142 5.17 -11.39 -58.30
N ALA A 143 5.16 -12.70 -58.53
CA ALA A 143 3.97 -13.55 -58.40
C ALA A 143 3.81 -14.15 -56.99
N SER A 144 4.85 -14.04 -56.15
CA SER A 144 4.85 -14.54 -54.77
C SER A 144 4.22 -13.57 -53.78
N ARG A 145 4.19 -12.27 -54.09
CA ARG A 145 3.73 -11.22 -53.18
C ARG A 145 2.21 -11.24 -52.99
N GLU A 146 1.45 -11.50 -54.06
CA GLU A 146 -0.02 -11.55 -54.00
C GLU A 146 -0.49 -12.78 -53.23
N ALA A 147 0.11 -13.96 -53.47
CA ALA A 147 -0.15 -15.16 -52.70
C ALA A 147 0.29 -15.03 -51.23
N GLN A 148 1.42 -14.37 -50.96
CA GLN A 148 1.87 -14.07 -49.60
C GLN A 148 0.93 -13.09 -48.89
N LEU A 149 0.45 -12.05 -49.59
CA LEU A 149 -0.50 -11.09 -49.04
C LEU A 149 -1.87 -11.73 -48.77
N GLU A 150 -2.33 -12.66 -49.61
CA GLU A 150 -3.56 -13.43 -49.36
C GLU A 150 -3.40 -14.38 -48.16
N GLU A 151 -2.26 -15.06 -48.06
CA GLU A 151 -1.95 -15.92 -46.91
C GLU A 151 -1.81 -15.10 -45.62
N GLU A 152 -1.19 -13.93 -45.70
CA GLU A 152 -1.05 -12.98 -44.59
C GLU A 152 -2.41 -12.39 -44.18
N LEU A 153 -3.30 -12.09 -45.13
CA LEU A 153 -4.69 -11.68 -44.85
C LEU A 153 -5.47 -12.78 -44.13
N VAL A 154 -5.36 -14.04 -44.56
CA VAL A 154 -5.99 -15.18 -43.90
C VAL A 154 -5.40 -15.38 -42.51
N LYS A 155 -4.09 -15.21 -42.34
CA LYS A 155 -3.41 -15.30 -41.05
C LYS A 155 -3.86 -14.19 -40.11
N LEU A 156 -3.94 -12.95 -40.59
CA LEU A 156 -4.41 -11.79 -39.83
C LEU A 156 -5.89 -11.92 -39.46
N GLN A 157 -6.74 -12.43 -40.36
CA GLN A 157 -8.14 -12.73 -40.06
C GLN A 157 -8.27 -13.85 -39.01
N SER A 158 -7.42 -14.88 -39.07
CA SER A 158 -7.39 -15.93 -38.05
C SER A 158 -6.87 -15.42 -36.70
N GLN A 159 -5.88 -14.52 -36.71
CA GLN A 159 -5.37 -13.86 -35.51
C GLN A 159 -6.41 -12.93 -34.91
N PHE A 160 -7.15 -12.16 -35.72
CA PHE A 160 -8.27 -11.34 -35.26
C PHE A 160 -9.41 -12.19 -34.71
N ALA A 161 -9.73 -13.34 -35.31
CA ALA A 161 -10.74 -14.26 -34.79
C ALA A 161 -10.28 -14.92 -33.48
N ASN A 162 -9.00 -15.29 -33.37
CA ASN A 162 -8.42 -15.82 -32.14
C ASN A 162 -8.32 -14.76 -31.04
N TYR A 163 -7.97 -13.51 -31.38
CA TYR A 163 -7.97 -12.38 -30.47
C TYR A 163 -9.39 -12.06 -30.01
N ARG A 164 -10.37 -12.03 -30.92
CA ARG A 164 -11.78 -11.84 -30.57
C ARG A 164 -12.29 -12.96 -29.67
N ASN A 165 -11.98 -14.22 -29.97
CA ASN A 165 -12.35 -15.34 -29.12
C ASN A 165 -11.61 -15.30 -27.76
N ALA A 166 -10.36 -14.86 -27.71
CA ALA A 166 -9.61 -14.71 -26.47
C ALA A 166 -10.19 -13.57 -25.63
N VAL A 167 -10.57 -12.44 -26.23
CA VAL A 167 -11.25 -11.33 -25.56
C VAL A 167 -12.63 -11.76 -25.08
N GLU A 168 -13.40 -12.48 -25.89
CA GLU A 168 -14.73 -13.03 -25.54
C GLU A 168 -14.61 -14.06 -24.40
N GLN A 169 -13.60 -14.93 -24.42
CA GLN A 169 -13.29 -15.85 -23.32
C GLN A 169 -12.81 -15.14 -22.05
N THR A 170 -12.07 -14.03 -22.19
CA THR A 170 -11.60 -13.24 -21.04
C THR A 170 -12.75 -12.45 -20.42
N LEU A 171 -13.70 -11.98 -21.25
CA LEU A 171 -14.95 -11.35 -20.81
C LEU A 171 -15.89 -12.35 -20.15
N ASP A 172 -16.06 -13.55 -20.73
CA ASP A 172 -16.85 -14.64 -20.13
C ASP A 172 -16.23 -15.18 -18.82
N GLN A 173 -14.89 -15.20 -18.72
CA GLN A 173 -14.19 -15.56 -17.47
C GLN A 173 -14.30 -14.48 -16.39
N ARG A 174 -14.41 -13.19 -16.76
CA ARG A 174 -14.65 -12.09 -15.81
C ARG A 174 -16.10 -12.00 -15.34
N TRP A 175 -17.07 -12.45 -16.13
CA TRP A 175 -18.51 -12.38 -15.82
C TRP A 175 -19.15 -13.72 -15.42
N GLY A 176 -18.34 -14.76 -15.16
CA GLY A 176 -18.76 -16.12 -14.89
C GLY A 176 -18.95 -16.52 -13.42
N GLU A 177 -19.48 -15.66 -12.55
CA GLU A 177 -20.10 -16.08 -11.27
C GLU A 177 -21.39 -15.27 -11.04
N ASP A 178 -22.45 -15.63 -11.78
CA ASP A 178 -23.82 -15.77 -11.26
C ASP A 178 -24.83 -15.97 -12.41
N THR A 179 -25.14 -17.22 -12.74
CA THR A 179 -26.52 -17.63 -13.16
C THR A 179 -26.66 -19.17 -13.21
N PRO A 180 -27.84 -19.72 -12.90
CA PRO A 180 -28.01 -21.14 -12.61
C PRO A 180 -28.19 -22.00 -13.88
N ALA A 181 -27.52 -23.15 -13.84
CA ALA A 181 -27.78 -24.41 -14.55
C ALA A 181 -28.65 -24.37 -15.83
N THR A 182 -28.05 -24.79 -16.96
CA THR A 182 -28.68 -25.81 -17.82
C THR A 182 -27.66 -26.53 -18.71
N THR A 183 -27.51 -27.83 -18.44
CA THR A 183 -27.19 -28.92 -19.40
C THR A 183 -25.99 -28.79 -20.33
N ARG A 184 -24.92 -29.57 -20.07
CA ARG A 184 -24.57 -30.75 -20.91
C ARG A 184 -23.37 -31.59 -20.41
N SER A 185 -23.67 -32.89 -20.32
CA SER A 185 -22.84 -34.09 -20.55
C SER A 185 -21.57 -34.34 -19.73
N GLU A 186 -21.72 -35.32 -18.83
CA GLU A 186 -20.71 -36.10 -18.12
C GLU A 186 -19.67 -36.75 -19.05
N LYS A 187 -18.41 -36.70 -18.62
CA LYS A 187 -17.46 -37.82 -18.74
C LYS A 187 -16.64 -37.96 -17.45
N PRO A 188 -16.30 -39.19 -17.03
CA PRO A 188 -15.80 -39.46 -15.69
C PRO A 188 -14.28 -39.21 -15.63
N ARG A 189 -13.82 -38.58 -14.55
CA ARG A 189 -12.42 -38.67 -14.13
C ARG A 189 -12.34 -38.90 -12.63
N ASP A 190 -11.74 -40.05 -12.37
CA ASP A 190 -11.03 -40.55 -11.20
C ASP A 190 -10.91 -39.66 -9.96
N LEU A 191 -11.15 -40.35 -8.85
CA LEU A 191 -10.88 -39.96 -7.47
C LEU A 191 -9.39 -39.65 -7.26
N ASP A 192 -9.14 -38.82 -6.25
CA ASP A 192 -7.85 -38.38 -5.70
C ASP A 192 -7.17 -37.17 -6.34
N ASP A 193 -7.75 -36.00 -6.11
CA ASP A 193 -6.94 -34.85 -5.67
C ASP A 193 -7.65 -34.16 -4.51
N LYS A 194 -7.18 -34.43 -3.28
CA LYS A 194 -7.55 -33.61 -2.13
C LYS A 194 -6.86 -32.27 -2.35
N GLY A 195 -7.58 -31.33 -2.98
CA GLY A 195 -7.18 -29.94 -3.10
C GLY A 195 -6.70 -29.44 -1.75
N VAL A 196 -5.38 -29.30 -1.63
CA VAL A 196 -4.76 -28.56 -0.54
C VAL A 196 -5.26 -27.14 -0.72
N ARG A 197 -6.21 -26.73 0.13
CA ARG A 197 -6.56 -25.30 0.26
C ARG A 197 -5.24 -24.58 0.50
N LYS A 198 -4.82 -23.75 -0.46
CA LYS A 198 -3.68 -22.85 -0.27
C LYS A 198 -3.99 -22.01 0.97
N ASP A 199 -3.14 -22.11 1.98
CA ASP A 199 -3.27 -21.32 3.20
C ASP A 199 -2.97 -19.86 2.85
N GLU A 200 -4.01 -19.05 2.62
CA GLU A 200 -3.89 -17.62 2.32
C GLU A 200 -3.12 -16.86 3.42
N SER A 201 -3.01 -17.42 4.64
CA SER A 201 -2.18 -16.84 5.68
C SER A 201 -0.69 -16.88 5.35
N GLN A 202 -0.22 -17.80 4.48
CA GLN A 202 1.18 -17.86 4.08
C GLN A 202 1.63 -16.57 3.39
N TYR A 203 0.81 -16.02 2.49
CA TYR A 203 1.09 -14.77 1.79
C TYR A 203 1.19 -13.59 2.77
N TYR A 204 0.31 -13.54 3.76
CA TYR A 204 0.40 -12.56 4.85
C TYR A 204 1.74 -12.66 5.61
N TRP A 205 2.23 -13.85 5.95
CA TRP A 205 3.51 -13.93 6.68
C TRP A 205 4.72 -13.57 5.81
N GLU A 206 4.67 -13.92 4.53
CA GLU A 206 5.72 -13.62 3.56
C GLU A 206 5.83 -12.11 3.29
N SER A 207 4.70 -11.37 3.25
CA SER A 207 4.73 -9.92 3.05
C SER A 207 5.44 -9.19 4.21
N TYR A 208 5.32 -9.70 5.44
CA TYR A 208 5.99 -9.14 6.63
C TYR A 208 7.47 -9.53 6.75
N ALA A 209 8.02 -10.34 5.85
CA ALA A 209 9.46 -10.63 5.83
C ALA A 209 10.29 -9.51 5.16
N SER A 210 9.66 -8.69 4.32
CA SER A 210 10.30 -7.56 3.62
C SER A 210 10.59 -6.39 4.57
N ASN A 211 11.62 -5.59 4.26
CA ASN A 211 11.95 -4.40 5.06
C ASN A 211 10.91 -3.27 4.89
N ASP A 212 10.33 -3.12 3.71
CA ASP A 212 9.58 -1.91 3.32
C ASP A 212 8.34 -1.70 4.20
N ILE A 213 7.66 -2.79 4.56
CA ILE A 213 6.50 -2.74 5.46
C ILE A 213 6.91 -2.32 6.88
N HIS A 214 8.03 -2.84 7.39
CA HIS A 214 8.54 -2.45 8.72
C HIS A 214 9.05 -1.02 8.73
N GLU A 215 9.65 -0.55 7.63
CA GLU A 215 10.05 0.85 7.49
C GLU A 215 8.84 1.78 7.54
N THR A 216 7.76 1.44 6.81
CA THR A 216 6.49 2.17 6.84
C THR A 216 5.94 2.25 8.26
N MET A 217 5.86 1.10 8.95
CA MET A 217 5.39 1.01 10.34
C MET A 217 6.26 1.78 11.33
N LEU A 218 7.58 1.76 11.18
CA LEU A 218 8.51 2.47 12.06
C LEU A 218 8.56 3.98 11.80
N LYS A 219 8.31 4.42 10.57
CA LYS A 219 8.19 5.84 10.20
C LYS A 219 6.85 6.45 10.64
N ASP A 220 5.82 5.64 10.86
CA ASP A 220 4.60 6.06 11.52
C ASP A 220 4.89 6.44 12.99
N LYS A 221 5.07 7.75 13.20
CA LYS A 221 5.38 8.33 14.50
C LYS A 221 4.20 8.26 15.44
N VAL A 222 2.97 8.50 14.96
CA VAL A 222 1.76 8.46 15.81
C VAL A 222 1.65 7.09 16.46
N ARG A 223 1.79 6.03 15.66
CA ARG A 223 1.84 4.65 16.14
C ARG A 223 2.99 4.44 17.12
N THR A 224 4.22 4.60 16.65
CA THR A 224 5.40 4.14 17.38
C THR A 224 5.65 4.95 18.66
N ASP A 225 5.40 6.27 18.60
CA ASP A 225 5.52 7.14 19.77
C ASP A 225 4.43 6.85 20.80
N SER A 226 3.19 6.54 20.40
CA SER A 226 2.13 6.20 21.35
C SER A 226 2.49 4.98 22.21
N TYR A 227 3.00 3.91 21.59
CA TYR A 227 3.49 2.75 22.34
C TYR A 227 4.69 3.10 23.23
N ARG A 228 5.68 3.82 22.68
CA ARG A 228 6.87 4.24 23.43
C ARG A 228 6.47 5.06 24.66
N ASP A 229 5.62 6.05 24.46
CA ASP A 229 5.24 7.03 25.48
C ASP A 229 4.40 6.36 26.55
N PHE A 230 3.49 5.44 26.19
CA PHE A 230 2.79 4.63 27.19
C PHE A 230 3.78 3.82 28.03
N VAL A 231 4.73 3.14 27.40
CA VAL A 231 5.71 2.31 28.11
C VAL A 231 6.65 3.15 28.98
N TYR A 232 7.10 4.32 28.51
CA TYR A 232 8.08 5.17 29.18
C TYR A 232 7.49 6.11 30.23
N ASN A 233 6.25 6.56 30.05
CA ASN A 233 5.53 7.33 31.07
C ASN A 233 5.09 6.43 32.23
N ASN A 234 4.98 5.12 31.99
CA ASN A 234 4.53 4.15 32.98
C ASN A 234 5.60 3.09 33.34
N LYS A 235 6.89 3.46 33.38
CA LYS A 235 7.98 2.52 33.72
C LYS A 235 7.74 1.71 35.00
N SER A 236 7.06 2.28 35.99
CA SER A 236 6.68 1.58 37.22
C SER A 236 5.75 0.38 36.98
N LEU A 237 4.90 0.42 35.95
CA LEU A 237 4.04 -0.70 35.55
C LEU A 237 4.85 -1.84 34.92
N PHE A 238 5.91 -1.52 34.19
CA PHE A 238 6.75 -2.51 33.49
C PHE A 238 7.88 -3.05 34.36
N LYS A 239 8.32 -2.30 35.39
CA LYS A 239 9.45 -2.68 36.21
C LYS A 239 9.25 -4.06 36.86
N ASP A 240 10.24 -4.92 36.70
CA ASP A 240 10.28 -6.29 37.25
C ASP A 240 9.13 -7.21 36.75
N LYS A 241 8.41 -6.81 35.69
CA LYS A 241 7.32 -7.58 35.08
C LYS A 241 7.79 -8.47 33.92
N ILE A 242 7.01 -9.52 33.67
CA ILE A 242 7.17 -10.38 32.48
C ILE A 242 6.20 -9.89 31.40
N VAL A 243 6.72 -9.57 30.22
CA VAL A 243 5.96 -9.02 29.09
C VAL A 243 5.93 -10.01 27.92
N LEU A 244 4.80 -10.14 27.25
CA LEU A 244 4.65 -10.86 25.99
C LEU A 244 4.36 -9.84 24.87
N ASP A 245 5.22 -9.80 23.86
CA ASP A 245 5.07 -8.98 22.65
C ASP A 245 4.62 -9.89 21.49
N ILE A 246 3.39 -9.71 21.01
CA ILE A 246 2.75 -10.57 20.00
C ILE A 246 2.82 -9.90 18.63
N GLY A 247 3.41 -10.59 17.66
CA GLY A 247 3.74 -10.02 16.35
C GLY A 247 4.83 -8.95 16.51
N CYS A 248 5.93 -9.33 17.16
CA CYS A 248 6.94 -8.35 17.56
C CYS A 248 7.64 -7.68 16.37
N GLY A 249 7.53 -8.24 15.16
CA GLY A 249 8.16 -7.72 13.94
C GLY A 249 9.66 -7.52 14.15
N THR A 250 10.13 -6.29 14.03
CA THR A 250 11.53 -5.89 14.26
C THR A 250 12.00 -5.92 15.72
N GLY A 251 11.09 -6.15 16.68
CA GLY A 251 11.36 -6.18 18.11
C GLY A 251 11.31 -4.80 18.79
N ILE A 252 10.83 -3.76 18.12
CA ILE A 252 10.86 -2.38 18.64
C ILE A 252 10.08 -2.22 19.96
N LEU A 253 8.87 -2.79 20.05
CA LEU A 253 8.04 -2.71 21.25
C LEU A 253 8.67 -3.47 22.41
N SER A 254 9.19 -4.67 22.14
CA SER A 254 10.00 -5.45 23.07
C SER A 254 11.17 -4.67 23.65
N MET A 255 11.90 -3.92 22.81
CA MET A 255 13.02 -3.09 23.25
C MET A 255 12.57 -1.90 24.11
N PHE A 256 11.41 -1.30 23.85
CA PHE A 256 10.82 -0.29 24.74
C PHE A 256 10.54 -0.89 26.11
N CYS A 257 9.87 -2.04 26.18
CA CYS A 257 9.56 -2.71 27.45
C CYS A 257 10.83 -3.08 28.25
N ALA A 258 11.86 -3.62 27.58
CA ALA A 258 13.13 -3.96 28.22
C ALA A 258 13.85 -2.72 28.78
N LYS A 259 13.86 -1.60 28.05
CA LYS A 259 14.40 -0.31 28.51
C LYS A 259 13.57 0.32 29.63
N ALA A 260 12.28 0.05 29.70
CA ALA A 260 11.40 0.51 30.77
C ALA A 260 11.58 -0.26 32.09
N GLY A 261 12.35 -1.36 32.07
CA GLY A 261 12.68 -2.13 33.27
C GLY A 261 11.95 -3.46 33.40
N ALA A 262 11.33 -3.97 32.32
CA ALA A 262 10.80 -5.32 32.29
C ALA A 262 11.88 -6.33 32.73
N LYS A 263 11.46 -7.30 33.55
CA LYS A 263 12.32 -8.41 33.99
C LYS A 263 12.68 -9.31 32.83
N GLN A 264 11.69 -9.59 31.98
CA GLN A 264 11.80 -10.46 30.82
C GLN A 264 10.75 -10.05 29.79
N VAL A 265 11.10 -10.10 28.51
CA VAL A 265 10.19 -9.90 27.38
C VAL A 265 10.27 -11.12 26.46
N PHE A 266 9.13 -11.72 26.16
CA PHE A 266 9.01 -12.75 25.13
C PHE A 266 8.47 -12.11 23.86
N ALA A 267 9.32 -12.00 22.85
CA ALA A 267 9.00 -11.41 21.56
C ALA A 267 8.61 -12.52 20.59
N VAL A 268 7.36 -12.58 20.14
CA VAL A 268 6.83 -13.68 19.33
C VAL A 268 6.48 -13.16 17.95
N ASP A 269 7.01 -13.79 16.91
CA ASP A 269 6.59 -13.55 15.53
C ASP A 269 6.71 -14.84 14.70
N LYS A 270 5.81 -15.04 13.74
CA LYS A 270 5.86 -16.21 12.84
C LYS A 270 6.80 -15.96 11.65
N SER A 271 6.88 -14.72 11.17
CA SER A 271 7.64 -14.32 9.99
C SER A 271 9.16 -14.46 10.20
N ASP A 272 9.90 -14.56 9.10
CA ASP A 272 11.38 -14.57 9.09
C ASP A 272 11.98 -13.27 9.66
N ILE A 273 11.20 -12.19 9.79
CA ILE A 273 11.64 -10.94 10.43
C ILE A 273 12.18 -11.14 11.85
N ILE A 274 11.74 -12.21 12.54
CA ILE A 274 12.19 -12.55 13.89
C ILE A 274 13.72 -12.75 13.97
N ASP A 275 14.38 -13.14 12.87
CA ASP A 275 15.84 -13.26 12.83
C ASP A 275 16.52 -11.88 12.87
N LYS A 276 15.95 -10.88 12.17
CA LYS A 276 16.38 -9.49 12.29
C LYS A 276 16.05 -8.91 13.66
N ALA A 277 14.92 -9.30 14.26
CA ALA A 277 14.58 -8.90 15.63
C ALA A 277 15.63 -9.38 16.64
N ARG A 278 16.11 -10.62 16.51
CA ARG A 278 17.22 -11.16 17.32
C ARG A 278 18.48 -10.33 17.17
N GLU A 279 18.85 -10.00 15.94
CA GLU A 279 20.01 -9.16 15.65
C GLU A 279 19.86 -7.75 16.23
N ASN A 280 18.69 -7.12 16.09
CA ASN A 280 18.39 -5.82 16.67
C ASN A 280 18.52 -5.83 18.20
N VAL A 281 17.95 -6.84 18.86
CA VAL A 281 18.06 -7.05 20.31
C VAL A 281 19.51 -7.23 20.74
N PHE A 282 20.30 -8.00 19.98
CA PHE A 282 21.72 -8.21 20.21
C PHE A 282 22.52 -6.91 20.08
N ASN A 283 22.34 -6.17 19.00
CA ASN A 283 23.04 -4.92 18.72
C ASN A 283 22.73 -3.84 19.77
N ASN A 284 21.57 -3.92 20.43
CA ASN A 284 21.17 -3.00 21.50
C ASN A 284 21.53 -3.51 22.91
N GLY A 285 22.21 -4.64 23.04
CA GLY A 285 22.65 -5.20 24.32
C GLY A 285 21.49 -5.63 25.24
N LEU A 286 20.39 -6.12 24.66
CA LEU A 286 19.17 -6.48 25.38
C LEU A 286 18.89 -8.00 25.41
N THR A 287 19.86 -8.83 25.00
CA THR A 287 19.70 -10.30 24.91
C THR A 287 19.45 -10.98 26.24
N ASP A 288 19.84 -10.36 27.35
CA ASP A 288 19.60 -10.85 28.70
C ASP A 288 18.14 -10.69 29.14
N LYS A 289 17.38 -9.81 28.47
CA LYS A 289 15.99 -9.49 28.82
C LYS A 289 14.98 -9.88 27.76
N VAL A 290 15.34 -9.85 26.48
CA VAL A 290 14.41 -10.11 25.37
C VAL A 290 14.74 -11.46 24.76
N THR A 291 13.75 -12.36 24.74
CA THR A 291 13.84 -13.68 24.10
C THR A 291 12.89 -13.72 22.90
N CYS A 292 13.46 -13.86 21.71
CA CYS A 292 12.71 -13.92 20.45
C CYS A 292 12.33 -15.37 20.10
N ILE A 293 11.03 -15.63 19.98
CA ILE A 293 10.44 -16.94 19.71
C ILE A 293 9.78 -16.90 18.33
N ARG A 294 10.21 -17.80 17.45
CA ARG A 294 9.58 -17.94 16.13
C ARG A 294 8.38 -18.87 16.21
N GLY A 295 7.19 -18.40 15.86
CA GLY A 295 6.00 -19.23 15.80
C GLY A 295 4.68 -18.48 15.90
N ARG A 296 3.59 -19.21 15.68
CA ARG A 296 2.22 -18.74 15.93
C ARG A 296 1.95 -18.73 17.42
N VAL A 297 1.31 -17.67 17.93
CA VAL A 297 1.02 -17.58 19.37
C VAL A 297 0.11 -18.71 19.85
N GLU A 298 -0.70 -19.28 18.96
CA GLU A 298 -1.55 -20.45 19.15
C GLU A 298 -0.75 -21.73 19.39
N ASP A 299 0.46 -21.86 18.82
CA ASP A 299 1.24 -23.10 18.84
C ASP A 299 2.41 -23.06 19.83
N ILE A 300 2.84 -21.87 20.25
CA ILE A 300 4.02 -21.74 21.11
C ILE A 300 3.75 -22.18 22.55
N SER A 301 4.84 -22.51 23.24
CA SER A 301 4.92 -22.62 24.70
C SER A 301 5.89 -21.57 25.23
N LEU A 302 5.50 -20.85 26.28
CA LEU A 302 6.39 -19.95 27.00
C LEU A 302 7.10 -20.72 28.12
N PRO A 303 8.32 -20.30 28.54
CA PRO A 303 9.01 -20.89 29.68
C PRO A 303 8.41 -20.46 31.04
N VAL A 304 7.23 -19.84 31.02
CA VAL A 304 6.43 -19.41 32.15
C VAL A 304 4.97 -19.70 31.87
N ASP A 305 4.19 -19.97 32.92
CA ASP A 305 2.76 -20.25 32.75
C ASP A 305 1.97 -18.99 32.42
N GLN A 306 2.35 -17.85 32.99
CA GLN A 306 1.66 -16.57 32.80
C GLN A 306 2.60 -15.37 32.73
N VAL A 307 2.15 -14.32 32.04
CA VAL A 307 2.79 -13.02 31.87
C VAL A 307 1.98 -11.90 32.54
N ASP A 308 2.65 -10.84 32.97
CA ASP A 308 2.01 -9.69 33.62
C ASP A 308 1.37 -8.74 32.61
N ILE A 309 2.00 -8.57 31.45
CA ILE A 309 1.58 -7.60 30.42
C ILE A 309 1.66 -8.27 29.05
N ILE A 310 0.63 -8.07 28.24
CA ILE A 310 0.67 -8.31 26.79
C ILE A 310 0.77 -6.95 26.11
N ILE A 311 1.73 -6.80 25.20
CA ILE A 311 1.84 -5.66 24.29
C ILE A 311 1.75 -6.20 22.87
N SER A 312 0.98 -5.56 22.00
CA SER A 312 0.85 -6.01 20.61
C SER A 312 0.33 -4.90 19.76
N GLU A 313 0.94 -4.73 18.59
CA GLU A 313 0.36 -3.94 17.51
C GLU A 313 -0.34 -4.92 16.57
N TRP A 314 -1.67 -4.99 16.71
CA TRP A 314 -2.53 -5.98 16.09
C TRP A 314 -3.53 -5.36 15.11
N MET A 315 -3.56 -4.04 15.01
CA MET A 315 -4.62 -3.30 14.35
C MET A 315 -4.39 -3.37 12.83
N GLY A 316 -5.41 -3.81 12.10
CA GLY A 316 -5.39 -3.77 10.64
C GLY A 316 -6.12 -2.54 10.09
N TYR A 317 -6.23 -2.46 8.76
CA TYR A 317 -7.11 -1.50 8.11
C TYR A 317 -8.56 -1.66 8.59
N CYS A 318 -9.28 -0.55 8.74
CA CYS A 318 -10.62 -0.55 9.36
C CYS A 318 -10.65 -1.30 10.72
N LEU A 319 -9.54 -1.27 11.46
CA LEU A 319 -9.24 -1.97 12.72
C LEU A 319 -9.14 -3.51 12.63
N LEU A 320 -10.08 -4.15 11.95
CA LEU A 320 -10.31 -5.61 12.03
C LEU A 320 -9.82 -6.41 10.81
N TYR A 321 -9.35 -5.74 9.76
CA TYR A 321 -8.73 -6.43 8.62
C TYR A 321 -7.44 -7.17 9.06
N GLU A 322 -7.07 -8.24 8.35
CA GLU A 322 -5.95 -9.16 8.64
C GLU A 322 -6.08 -10.00 9.94
N ALA A 323 -7.08 -9.72 10.77
CA ALA A 323 -7.56 -10.54 11.89
C ALA A 323 -6.51 -10.94 12.94
N MET A 324 -5.47 -10.13 13.15
CA MET A 324 -4.45 -10.40 14.18
C MET A 324 -5.00 -10.27 15.61
N MET A 325 -6.09 -9.54 15.82
CA MET A 325 -6.82 -9.48 17.10
C MET A 325 -7.11 -10.88 17.66
N ASN A 326 -7.50 -11.85 16.82
CA ASN A 326 -7.81 -13.20 17.27
C ASN A 326 -6.63 -13.86 18.00
N SER A 327 -5.42 -13.68 17.47
CA SER A 327 -4.19 -14.18 18.07
C SER A 327 -3.90 -13.50 19.42
N VAL A 328 -4.17 -12.19 19.54
CA VAL A 328 -4.04 -11.46 20.81
C VAL A 328 -5.01 -12.00 21.87
N LEU A 329 -6.27 -12.27 21.49
CA LEU A 329 -7.27 -12.83 22.39
C LEU A 329 -6.91 -14.26 22.85
N VAL A 330 -6.38 -15.09 21.94
CA VAL A 330 -5.87 -16.42 22.32
C VAL A 330 -4.71 -16.31 23.30
N ALA A 331 -3.79 -15.37 23.08
CA ALA A 331 -2.66 -15.15 23.98
C ALA A 331 -3.11 -14.62 25.35
N ARG A 332 -4.10 -13.72 25.38
CA ARG A 332 -4.73 -13.23 26.61
C ARG A 332 -5.27 -14.39 27.43
N ASP A 333 -6.08 -15.24 26.82
CA ASP A 333 -6.77 -16.33 27.51
C ASP A 333 -5.81 -17.43 27.98
N ARG A 334 -4.69 -17.62 27.28
CA ARG A 334 -3.68 -18.63 27.62
C ARG A 334 -2.63 -18.14 28.61
N PHE A 335 -2.13 -16.93 28.44
CA PHE A 335 -0.89 -16.48 29.08
C PHE A 335 -1.07 -15.28 29.99
N LEU A 336 -2.12 -14.47 29.88
CA LEU A 336 -2.23 -13.28 30.73
C LEU A 336 -2.68 -13.68 32.15
N LYS A 337 -2.05 -13.07 33.16
CA LYS A 337 -2.53 -13.18 34.55
C LYS A 337 -3.96 -12.59 34.68
N PRO A 338 -4.75 -13.03 35.66
CA PRO A 338 -6.10 -12.48 35.89
C PRO A 338 -6.12 -10.95 36.11
N ASP A 339 -5.07 -10.40 36.73
CA ASP A 339 -4.86 -8.97 36.96
C ASP A 339 -3.90 -8.32 35.94
N GLY A 340 -3.53 -9.06 34.89
CA GLY A 340 -2.61 -8.60 33.86
C GLY A 340 -3.22 -7.53 32.95
N LEU A 341 -2.33 -6.76 32.33
CA LEU A 341 -2.63 -5.63 31.46
C LEU A 341 -2.40 -5.97 29.99
N ILE A 342 -3.24 -5.45 29.10
CA ILE A 342 -3.05 -5.50 27.65
C ILE A 342 -2.81 -4.08 27.15
N ALA A 343 -1.82 -3.89 26.28
CA ALA A 343 -1.45 -2.60 25.70
C ALA A 343 -1.41 -2.71 24.17
N PRO A 344 -2.30 -2.00 23.44
CA PRO A 344 -3.37 -1.12 23.93
C PRO A 344 -4.50 -1.90 24.61
N SER A 345 -5.31 -1.20 25.40
CA SER A 345 -6.37 -1.81 26.23
C SER A 345 -7.73 -1.77 25.55
N ILE A 346 -8.05 -0.66 24.89
CA ILE A 346 -9.37 -0.37 24.35
C ILE A 346 -9.22 0.21 22.94
N SER A 347 -10.16 -0.10 22.08
CA SER A 347 -10.30 0.50 20.75
C SER A 347 -11.76 0.85 20.46
N THR A 348 -11.98 1.88 19.66
CA THR A 348 -13.32 2.26 19.16
C THR A 348 -13.28 2.39 17.65
N ILE A 349 -14.39 2.06 16.98
CA ILE A 349 -14.55 2.29 15.54
C ILE A 349 -15.61 3.36 15.34
N TRP A 350 -15.34 4.29 14.43
CA TRP A 350 -16.21 5.40 14.08
C TRP A 350 -16.65 5.31 12.62
N VAL A 351 -17.81 5.91 12.35
CA VAL A 351 -18.32 6.14 10.99
C VAL A 351 -18.85 7.57 10.85
N ALA A 352 -18.61 8.20 9.71
CA ALA A 352 -19.23 9.47 9.35
C ALA A 352 -19.58 9.53 7.85
N PRO A 353 -20.63 10.29 7.47
CA PRO A 353 -20.94 10.51 6.07
C PRO A 353 -19.89 11.41 5.41
N VAL A 354 -19.63 11.13 4.13
CA VAL A 354 -18.67 11.86 3.30
C VAL A 354 -19.38 12.53 2.14
N SER A 355 -18.98 13.76 1.85
CA SER A 355 -19.23 14.42 0.57
C SER A 355 -17.94 15.07 0.09
N ASP A 356 -17.45 14.58 -1.04
CA ASP A 356 -16.22 15.00 -1.70
C ASP A 356 -16.37 14.89 -3.23
N PRO A 357 -16.94 15.92 -3.88
CA PRO A 357 -17.14 15.94 -5.33
C PRO A 357 -15.84 15.90 -6.13
N GLU A 358 -14.74 16.41 -5.57
CA GLU A 358 -13.42 16.42 -6.21
C GLU A 358 -12.89 14.99 -6.27
N TYR A 359 -12.94 14.25 -5.16
CA TYR A 359 -12.60 12.82 -5.14
C TYR A 359 -13.44 12.01 -6.15
N ILE A 360 -14.75 12.23 -6.21
CA ILE A 360 -15.61 11.54 -7.17
C ILE A 360 -15.21 11.91 -8.61
N THR A 361 -14.85 13.16 -8.86
CA THR A 361 -14.42 13.60 -10.19
C THR A 361 -13.13 12.89 -10.61
N ASP A 362 -12.13 12.87 -9.74
CA ASP A 362 -10.79 12.37 -10.05
C ASP A 362 -10.73 10.84 -10.14
N PHE A 363 -11.51 10.14 -9.32
CA PHE A 363 -11.41 8.68 -9.22
C PHE A 363 -12.57 7.92 -9.86
N VAL A 364 -13.73 8.56 -10.04
CA VAL A 364 -14.91 7.93 -10.66
C VAL A 364 -15.19 8.56 -12.01
N THR A 365 -15.52 9.85 -12.06
CA THR A 365 -15.96 10.53 -13.29
C THR A 365 -14.85 10.61 -14.33
N PHE A 366 -13.58 10.60 -13.93
CA PHE A 366 -12.42 10.53 -14.83
C PHE A 366 -12.59 9.47 -15.94
N TRP A 367 -13.13 8.29 -15.61
CA TRP A 367 -13.32 7.20 -16.56
C TRP A 367 -14.42 7.43 -17.59
N ASP A 368 -15.26 8.46 -17.43
CA ASP A 368 -16.31 8.80 -18.40
C ASP A 368 -15.73 9.41 -19.68
N ASP A 369 -14.61 10.13 -19.58
CA ASP A 369 -13.93 10.77 -20.70
C ASP A 369 -12.42 10.91 -20.42
N VAL A 370 -11.65 9.92 -20.88
CA VAL A 370 -10.19 9.90 -20.78
C VAL A 370 -9.62 10.33 -22.11
N TYR A 371 -9.24 11.61 -22.23
CA TYR A 371 -8.71 12.23 -23.46
C TYR A 371 -9.63 12.10 -24.71
N GLY A 372 -10.95 12.17 -24.53
CA GLY A 372 -11.95 12.01 -25.60
C GLY A 372 -12.49 10.59 -25.76
N PHE A 373 -12.03 9.64 -24.94
CA PHE A 373 -12.42 8.23 -25.02
C PHE A 373 -13.26 7.79 -23.82
N ASP A 374 -14.40 7.14 -24.08
CA ASP A 374 -15.22 6.51 -23.04
C ASP A 374 -14.50 5.27 -22.49
N MET A 375 -14.14 5.30 -21.21
CA MET A 375 -13.49 4.20 -20.51
C MET A 375 -14.32 3.68 -19.33
N LYS A 376 -15.65 3.78 -19.39
CA LYS A 376 -16.54 3.38 -18.28
C LYS A 376 -16.39 1.93 -17.85
N SER A 377 -15.89 1.05 -18.73
CA SER A 377 -15.54 -0.33 -18.38
C SER A 377 -14.53 -0.43 -17.23
N MET A 378 -13.70 0.59 -17.02
CA MET A 378 -12.74 0.67 -15.91
C MET A 378 -13.41 0.96 -14.56
N LYS A 379 -14.70 1.34 -14.54
CA LYS A 379 -15.50 1.49 -13.31
C LYS A 379 -16.01 0.16 -12.76
N GLU A 380 -15.78 -0.96 -13.44
CA GLU A 380 -16.16 -2.28 -12.96
C GLU A 380 -15.56 -2.54 -11.56
N GLY A 381 -16.40 -2.89 -10.59
CA GLY A 381 -15.97 -3.14 -9.20
C GLY A 381 -15.55 -1.91 -8.39
N ILE A 382 -15.62 -0.70 -8.95
CA ILE A 382 -15.08 0.51 -8.31
C ILE A 382 -15.71 0.84 -6.94
N TYR A 383 -16.94 0.40 -6.73
CA TYR A 383 -17.73 0.58 -5.50
C TYR A 383 -17.74 -0.64 -4.57
N ASP A 384 -17.12 -1.76 -4.97
CA ASP A 384 -17.23 -3.04 -4.27
C ASP A 384 -16.18 -3.22 -3.16
N GLU A 385 -15.13 -2.40 -3.17
CA GLU A 385 -14.02 -2.46 -2.22
C GLU A 385 -14.00 -1.24 -1.31
N ALA A 386 -13.57 -1.45 -0.06
CA ALA A 386 -13.27 -0.33 0.82
C ALA A 386 -11.89 0.20 0.46
N ARG A 387 -11.79 1.51 0.17
CA ARG A 387 -10.52 2.12 -0.21
C ARG A 387 -9.79 2.62 1.01
N ILE A 388 -8.48 2.39 1.08
CA ILE A 388 -7.65 2.82 2.20
C ILE A 388 -6.92 4.11 1.82
N GLU A 389 -7.50 5.24 2.23
CA GLU A 389 -7.10 6.56 1.77
C GLU A 389 -6.95 7.57 2.90
N LEU A 390 -6.06 8.54 2.69
CA LEU A 390 -5.97 9.73 3.53
C LEU A 390 -7.05 10.67 3.04
N MET A 391 -8.13 10.77 3.80
CA MET A 391 -9.25 11.64 3.47
C MET A 391 -9.12 12.94 4.27
N PRO A 392 -9.27 14.11 3.63
CA PRO A 392 -9.28 15.39 4.32
C PRO A 392 -10.39 15.49 5.37
N GLU A 393 -10.19 16.22 6.47
CA GLU A 393 -11.22 16.38 7.52
C GLU A 393 -12.50 17.04 6.97
N ASP A 394 -12.37 17.95 6.02
CA ASP A 394 -13.49 18.67 5.43
C ASP A 394 -14.38 17.80 4.53
N CYS A 395 -13.94 16.60 4.11
CA CYS A 395 -14.83 15.67 3.41
C CYS A 395 -15.98 15.16 4.32
N ILE A 396 -15.78 15.17 5.65
CA ILE A 396 -16.81 14.79 6.61
C ILE A 396 -17.95 15.81 6.59
N CYS A 397 -19.15 15.35 6.25
CA CYS A 397 -20.33 16.22 6.11
C CYS A 397 -21.38 16.06 7.21
N GLY A 398 -21.11 15.26 8.24
CA GLY A 398 -22.01 15.04 9.37
C GLY A 398 -21.31 14.58 10.64
N THR A 399 -22.04 14.57 11.76
CA THR A 399 -21.50 14.17 13.06
C THR A 399 -21.06 12.70 13.05
N PRO A 400 -19.83 12.36 13.50
CA PRO A 400 -19.40 10.96 13.61
C PRO A 400 -20.24 10.16 14.60
N SER A 401 -20.41 8.86 14.32
CA SER A 401 -21.04 7.88 15.20
C SER A 401 -20.04 6.82 15.63
N GLN A 402 -20.00 6.49 16.92
CA GLN A 402 -19.27 5.33 17.41
C GLN A 402 -20.07 4.06 17.07
N ILE A 403 -19.46 3.11 16.36
CA ILE A 403 -20.12 1.87 15.95
C ILE A 403 -19.58 0.64 16.65
N SER A 404 -18.41 0.75 17.30
CA SER A 404 -17.83 -0.32 18.09
C SER A 404 -17.04 0.23 19.28
N TYR A 405 -17.08 -0.50 20.38
CA TYR A 405 -16.27 -0.33 21.57
C TYR A 405 -15.72 -1.70 21.96
N ILE A 406 -14.41 -1.86 21.90
CA ILE A 406 -13.73 -3.14 22.12
C ILE A 406 -12.76 -2.97 23.29
N ASP A 407 -13.08 -3.56 24.43
CA ASP A 407 -12.16 -3.75 25.54
C ASP A 407 -11.46 -5.11 25.41
N LEU A 408 -10.15 -5.08 25.17
CA LEU A 408 -9.36 -6.28 24.91
C LEU A 408 -9.29 -7.21 26.12
N HIS A 409 -9.58 -6.74 27.33
CA HIS A 409 -9.57 -7.60 28.52
C HIS A 409 -10.80 -8.49 28.63
N THR A 410 -11.90 -8.15 27.94
CA THR A 410 -13.21 -8.78 28.11
C THR A 410 -13.84 -9.28 26.82
N VAL A 411 -13.53 -8.67 25.67
CA VAL A 411 -14.08 -9.03 24.35
C VAL A 411 -13.79 -10.48 23.98
N LYS A 412 -14.70 -11.14 23.28
CA LYS A 412 -14.49 -12.47 22.71
C LYS A 412 -14.40 -12.40 21.19
N ILE A 413 -13.82 -13.45 20.59
CA ILE A 413 -13.70 -13.57 19.12
C ILE A 413 -15.06 -13.48 18.43
N GLU A 414 -16.12 -14.04 19.05
CA GLU A 414 -17.49 -13.97 18.52
C GLU A 414 -18.04 -12.54 18.45
N ASP A 415 -17.59 -11.64 19.35
CA ASP A 415 -18.04 -10.25 19.41
C ASP A 415 -17.39 -9.37 18.32
N LEU A 416 -16.35 -9.86 17.63
CA LEU A 416 -15.68 -9.14 16.55
C LEU A 416 -16.50 -9.13 15.25
N ASN A 417 -17.53 -9.97 15.17
CA ASN A 417 -18.56 -9.89 14.12
C ASN A 417 -19.78 -9.20 14.74
N PHE A 418 -20.04 -7.96 14.35
CA PHE A 418 -21.05 -7.14 15.01
C PHE A 418 -21.92 -6.38 14.00
N GLU A 419 -23.10 -6.01 14.48
CA GLU A 419 -24.11 -5.22 13.78
C GLU A 419 -24.55 -4.10 14.72
N THR A 420 -24.45 -2.85 14.26
CA THR A 420 -24.73 -1.66 15.07
C THR A 420 -25.51 -0.62 14.28
N GLN A 421 -26.49 0.00 14.93
CA GLN A 421 -27.18 1.17 14.39
C GLN A 421 -26.36 2.43 14.61
N TRP A 422 -26.32 3.31 13.61
CA TRP A 422 -25.62 4.58 13.67
C TRP A 422 -26.53 5.72 13.19
N LYS A 423 -26.21 6.94 13.63
CA LYS A 423 -26.95 8.16 13.27
C LYS A 423 -26.01 9.33 13.10
N SER A 424 -26.14 10.05 11.99
CA SER A 424 -25.35 11.24 11.74
C SER A 424 -26.25 12.41 11.38
N LYS A 425 -25.98 13.56 11.97
CA LYS A 425 -26.63 14.81 11.60
C LYS A 425 -25.70 15.57 10.66
N LEU A 426 -26.19 15.89 9.46
CA LEU A 426 -25.41 16.66 8.50
C LEU A 426 -25.11 18.06 9.03
N THR A 427 -23.86 18.49 8.89
CA THR A 427 -23.37 19.78 9.38
C THR A 427 -23.39 20.87 8.31
N LYS A 428 -23.45 20.48 7.03
CA LYS A 428 -23.47 21.36 5.85
C LYS A 428 -24.41 20.83 4.78
N ASP A 429 -24.84 21.71 3.88
CA ASP A 429 -25.50 21.30 2.64
C ASP A 429 -24.50 20.56 1.77
N ILE A 430 -24.92 19.44 1.16
CA ILE A 430 -24.06 18.61 0.32
C ILE A 430 -24.68 18.37 -1.06
N PRO A 431 -23.85 18.39 -2.13
CA PRO A 431 -24.32 18.06 -3.47
C PRO A 431 -24.71 16.59 -3.60
N SER A 432 -24.02 15.68 -2.91
CA SER A 432 -24.31 14.25 -2.87
C SER A 432 -23.70 13.63 -1.61
N LEU A 433 -24.37 12.59 -1.06
CA LEU A 433 -23.73 11.69 -0.10
C LEU A 433 -22.90 10.65 -0.88
N ASP A 434 -21.58 10.86 -0.90
CA ASP A 434 -20.64 10.11 -1.73
C ASP A 434 -20.22 8.78 -1.09
N GLY A 435 -20.42 8.65 0.22
CA GLY A 435 -20.12 7.42 0.94
C GLY A 435 -20.02 7.64 2.44
N PHE A 436 -19.29 6.73 3.08
CA PHE A 436 -19.00 6.77 4.51
C PHE A 436 -17.51 6.60 4.74
N LEU A 437 -16.97 7.32 5.71
CA LEU A 437 -15.62 7.13 6.19
C LEU A 437 -15.66 6.31 7.47
N THR A 438 -14.76 5.34 7.60
CA THR A 438 -14.52 4.63 8.86
C THR A 438 -13.07 4.74 9.30
N TRP A 439 -12.87 4.94 10.59
CA TRP A 439 -11.57 5.00 11.25
C TRP A 439 -11.71 4.47 12.68
N PHE A 440 -10.59 4.37 13.38
CA PHE A 440 -10.57 3.89 14.75
C PHE A 440 -9.67 4.73 15.66
N ASP A 441 -10.00 4.70 16.95
CA ASP A 441 -9.18 5.28 18.01
C ASP A 441 -8.64 4.16 18.92
N ILE A 442 -7.44 4.37 19.44
CA ILE A 442 -6.74 3.42 20.30
C ILE A 442 -6.42 4.07 21.62
N PHE A 443 -6.66 3.33 22.71
CA PHE A 443 -6.47 3.79 24.08
C PHE A 443 -5.62 2.80 24.88
N PHE A 444 -4.62 3.34 25.57
CA PHE A 444 -3.74 2.63 26.49
C PHE A 444 -4.13 3.01 27.91
N THR A 445 -4.78 2.09 28.63
CA THR A 445 -5.15 2.31 30.02
C THR A 445 -4.04 1.83 30.97
N THR A 446 -3.98 2.39 32.17
CA THR A 446 -2.94 2.05 33.15
C THR A 446 -3.30 0.88 34.06
N SER A 447 -4.58 0.50 34.10
CA SER A 447 -5.11 -0.63 34.85
C SER A 447 -6.11 -1.42 34.01
N ARG A 448 -6.22 -2.72 34.30
CA ARG A 448 -7.23 -3.61 33.71
C ARG A 448 -8.67 -3.13 33.96
N SER A 449 -8.92 -2.48 35.09
CA SER A 449 -10.27 -2.02 35.48
C SER A 449 -10.64 -0.65 34.93
N ASP A 450 -9.69 0.02 34.27
CA ASP A 450 -9.90 1.37 33.73
C ASP A 450 -10.76 1.29 32.48
N SER A 451 -11.83 2.09 32.43
CA SER A 451 -12.70 2.25 31.25
C SER A 451 -12.62 3.66 30.71
N ILE A 452 -12.78 3.82 29.40
CA ILE A 452 -12.97 5.15 28.80
C ILE A 452 -14.48 5.45 28.68
N PRO A 453 -14.91 6.71 28.75
CA PRO A 453 -16.29 7.09 28.48
C PRO A 453 -16.74 6.61 27.10
N ALA A 454 -17.98 6.11 27.02
CA ALA A 454 -18.63 5.92 25.73
C ALA A 454 -18.67 7.28 25.00
N ASP A 455 -18.40 7.27 23.70
CA ASP A 455 -18.36 8.44 22.82
C ASP A 455 -17.13 9.37 22.96
N LEU A 456 -16.10 8.95 23.71
CA LEU A 456 -14.83 9.69 23.74
C LEU A 456 -14.12 9.56 22.38
N GLN A 457 -14.09 10.65 21.62
CA GLN A 457 -13.28 10.78 20.41
C GLN A 457 -11.89 11.29 20.76
N VAL A 458 -10.86 10.67 20.19
CA VAL A 458 -9.50 11.20 20.30
C VAL A 458 -9.34 12.36 19.31
N LYS A 459 -8.93 13.52 19.83
CA LYS A 459 -8.67 14.72 19.03
C LYS A 459 -7.19 15.07 19.05
N ALA A 460 -6.66 15.49 17.90
CA ALA A 460 -5.29 15.95 17.79
C ALA A 460 -5.03 17.16 18.70
N GLY A 461 -3.93 17.13 19.44
CA GLY A 461 -3.52 18.25 20.30
C GLY A 461 -4.31 18.43 21.60
N GLU A 462 -5.36 17.64 21.83
CA GLU A 462 -6.10 17.62 23.10
C GLU A 462 -5.69 16.40 23.95
N THR A 463 -5.75 16.58 25.27
CA THR A 463 -5.55 15.48 26.23
C THR A 463 -6.76 14.54 26.13
N SER A 464 -6.72 13.61 25.18
CA SER A 464 -7.82 12.67 24.89
C SER A 464 -7.83 11.46 25.83
N VAL A 465 -7.29 11.64 27.03
CA VAL A 465 -7.14 10.59 28.03
C VAL A 465 -7.76 11.04 29.36
N THR A 466 -8.28 10.09 30.11
CA THR A 466 -9.10 10.37 31.29
C THR A 466 -8.32 10.32 32.60
N ARG A 467 -7.16 9.66 32.59
CA ARG A 467 -6.31 9.46 33.77
C ARG A 467 -4.84 9.73 33.46
N PRO A 468 -4.01 10.08 34.47
CA PRO A 468 -2.57 10.25 34.29
C PRO A 468 -1.91 8.96 33.80
N GLY A 469 -1.01 9.08 32.83
CA GLY A 469 -0.25 7.96 32.27
C GLY A 469 -0.97 7.21 31.15
N GLU A 470 -2.26 7.42 30.96
CA GLU A 470 -2.96 6.93 29.77
C GLU A 470 -2.42 7.62 28.51
N VAL A 471 -2.45 6.90 27.39
CA VAL A 471 -2.09 7.40 26.06
C VAL A 471 -3.23 7.04 25.11
N ALA A 472 -3.49 7.88 24.12
CA ALA A 472 -4.45 7.57 23.07
C ALA A 472 -4.03 8.21 21.75
N PHE A 473 -4.41 7.59 20.63
CA PHE A 473 -4.27 8.17 19.31
C PHE A 473 -5.48 7.84 18.44
N THR A 474 -5.68 8.65 17.41
CA THR A 474 -6.73 8.46 16.40
C THR A 474 -6.10 8.13 15.05
N THR A 475 -6.84 7.39 14.23
CA THR A 475 -6.61 7.27 12.78
C THR A 475 -7.60 8.10 11.97
N GLY A 476 -8.45 8.89 12.62
CA GLY A 476 -9.44 9.73 11.97
C GLY A 476 -8.81 10.90 11.20
N PRO A 477 -9.57 11.51 10.28
CA PRO A 477 -9.03 12.53 9.36
C PRO A 477 -8.72 13.88 10.05
N ALA A 478 -9.23 14.09 11.26
CA ALA A 478 -8.85 15.23 12.11
C ALA A 478 -7.52 14.99 12.88
N GLY A 479 -6.95 13.79 12.78
CA GLY A 479 -5.69 13.37 13.37
C GLY A 479 -4.51 13.57 12.43
N PRO A 480 -3.26 13.46 12.93
CA PRO A 480 -2.09 13.34 12.06
C PRO A 480 -2.12 12.03 11.28
N ASP A 481 -1.50 12.02 10.11
CA ASP A 481 -1.45 10.84 9.23
C ASP A 481 -0.84 9.62 9.94
N THR A 482 -1.48 8.49 9.71
CA THR A 482 -1.02 7.16 10.13
C THR A 482 -0.98 6.23 8.92
N HIS A 483 -0.19 5.17 8.98
CA HIS A 483 -0.11 4.22 7.86
C HIS A 483 -1.42 3.45 7.62
N TRP A 484 -2.32 3.39 8.61
CA TRP A 484 -3.66 2.82 8.46
C TRP A 484 -4.60 3.66 7.62
N LYS A 485 -4.33 4.97 7.53
CA LYS A 485 -5.20 5.95 6.89
C LYS A 485 -6.66 5.79 7.36
N GLN A 486 -7.64 5.94 6.47
CA GLN A 486 -9.05 5.69 6.75
C GLN A 486 -9.67 4.75 5.70
N GLY A 487 -10.74 4.05 6.08
CA GLY A 487 -11.53 3.23 5.16
C GLY A 487 -12.65 4.06 4.51
N PHE A 488 -12.52 4.37 3.22
CA PHE A 488 -13.56 5.03 2.45
C PHE A 488 -14.50 4.01 1.79
N LEU A 489 -15.76 4.06 2.22
CA LEU A 489 -16.87 3.20 1.77
C LEU A 489 -17.71 3.97 0.76
N MET A 490 -17.23 4.01 -0.48
CA MET A 490 -17.85 4.80 -1.55
C MET A 490 -19.23 4.25 -1.92
N SER A 491 -20.23 5.13 -2.03
CA SER A 491 -21.59 4.76 -2.40
C SER A 491 -21.77 4.67 -3.90
N LYS A 492 -22.41 3.58 -4.37
CA LYS A 492 -22.86 3.48 -5.77
C LYS A 492 -24.13 4.29 -6.07
N TYR A 493 -24.77 4.84 -5.03
CA TYR A 493 -26.07 5.52 -5.13
C TYR A 493 -25.92 7.05 -5.25
N LEU A 494 -24.90 7.54 -5.95
CA LEU A 494 -24.53 8.97 -6.00
C LEU A 494 -25.70 9.87 -6.46
N GLU A 495 -26.35 9.52 -7.58
CA GLU A 495 -27.49 10.29 -8.12
C GLU A 495 -28.69 10.27 -7.17
N GLU A 496 -28.95 9.11 -6.57
CA GLU A 496 -30.04 8.93 -5.63
C GLU A 496 -29.75 9.64 -4.31
N ASN A 497 -28.48 9.91 -3.98
CA ASN A 497 -28.03 10.59 -2.78
C ASN A 497 -27.87 12.12 -2.96
N ALA A 498 -28.40 12.69 -4.05
CA ALA A 498 -28.17 14.09 -4.40
C ALA A 498 -28.91 15.10 -3.51
N SER A 499 -28.29 16.27 -3.33
CA SER A 499 -28.84 17.50 -2.75
C SER A 499 -29.48 17.32 -1.38
N VAL A 500 -28.66 16.95 -0.38
CA VAL A 500 -29.11 16.79 1.01
C VAL A 500 -28.78 18.03 1.82
N THR A 501 -29.77 18.56 2.54
CA THR A 501 -29.62 19.81 3.30
C THR A 501 -28.99 19.60 4.66
N ALA A 502 -28.30 20.63 5.17
CA ALA A 502 -27.75 20.67 6.51
C ALA A 502 -28.84 20.44 7.56
N GLY A 503 -28.48 19.76 8.65
CA GLY A 503 -29.40 19.42 9.73
C GLY A 503 -30.24 18.17 9.49
N THR A 504 -30.21 17.58 8.29
CA THR A 504 -30.82 16.28 7.99
C THR A 504 -30.17 15.18 8.86
N GLU A 505 -30.99 14.37 9.53
CA GLU A 505 -30.52 13.20 10.28
C GLU A 505 -30.56 11.97 9.37
N ILE A 506 -29.38 11.49 8.98
CA ILE A 506 -29.23 10.20 8.30
C ILE A 506 -29.01 9.11 9.35
N SER A 507 -29.53 7.93 9.09
CA SER A 507 -29.36 6.80 9.98
C SER A 507 -29.24 5.50 9.19
N GLY A 508 -28.59 4.53 9.81
CA GLY A 508 -28.39 3.25 9.20
C GLY A 508 -27.97 2.19 10.19
N ASN A 509 -27.64 1.04 9.63
CA ASN A 509 -27.23 -0.15 10.32
C ASN A 509 -26.02 -0.73 9.58
N ILE A 510 -24.89 -0.80 10.28
CA ILE A 510 -23.62 -1.24 9.73
C ILE A 510 -23.22 -2.58 10.34
N VAL A 511 -22.67 -3.45 9.51
CA VAL A 511 -22.25 -4.81 9.87
C VAL A 511 -20.79 -4.98 9.50
N PHE A 512 -19.98 -5.39 10.48
CA PHE A 512 -18.58 -5.80 10.27
C PHE A 512 -18.51 -7.32 10.43
N LYS A 513 -17.99 -8.00 9.42
CA LYS A 513 -17.91 -9.47 9.44
C LYS A 513 -16.68 -10.00 8.71
N ALA A 514 -16.01 -10.97 9.31
CA ALA A 514 -15.01 -11.79 8.64
C ALA A 514 -15.69 -12.92 7.83
N PRO A 515 -15.41 -13.09 6.54
CA PRO A 515 -15.94 -14.19 5.75
C PRO A 515 -15.51 -15.56 6.29
N GLU A 516 -16.40 -16.56 6.27
CA GLU A 516 -16.10 -17.92 6.75
C GLU A 516 -14.99 -18.62 5.93
N ASN A 517 -14.88 -18.26 4.66
CA ASN A 517 -13.89 -18.82 3.74
C ASN A 517 -12.51 -18.11 3.80
N ASN A 518 -12.46 -16.88 4.29
CA ASN A 518 -11.23 -16.12 4.50
C ASN A 518 -11.34 -15.31 5.80
N PRO A 519 -10.84 -15.85 6.93
CA PRO A 519 -10.96 -15.20 8.24
C PRO A 519 -10.06 -13.97 8.41
N ARG A 520 -9.16 -13.68 7.43
CA ARG A 520 -8.31 -12.48 7.42
C ARG A 520 -8.93 -11.33 6.61
N ALA A 521 -9.86 -11.62 5.71
CA ALA A 521 -10.63 -10.62 5.00
C ALA A 521 -11.65 -9.95 5.91
N LEU A 522 -12.10 -8.76 5.50
CA LEU A 522 -13.17 -8.03 6.18
C LEU A 522 -14.24 -7.65 5.17
N THR A 523 -15.50 -7.84 5.57
CA THR A 523 -16.65 -7.32 4.83
C THR A 523 -17.37 -6.30 5.70
N ILE A 524 -17.68 -5.16 5.10
CA ILE A 524 -18.42 -4.08 5.75
C ILE A 524 -19.71 -3.90 4.95
N SER A 525 -20.86 -4.11 5.57
CA SER A 525 -22.16 -3.85 4.95
C SER A 525 -22.83 -2.69 5.65
N ASN A 526 -23.37 -1.73 4.91
CA ASN A 526 -24.15 -0.64 5.49
C ASN A 526 -25.53 -0.60 4.84
N THR A 527 -26.58 -0.50 5.66
CA THR A 527 -27.94 -0.22 5.21
C THR A 527 -28.38 1.12 5.78
N TRP A 528 -28.67 2.12 4.94
CA TRP A 528 -28.98 3.46 5.39
C TRP A 528 -30.20 4.04 4.70
N THR A 529 -30.79 5.06 5.33
CA THR A 529 -31.93 5.80 4.79
C THR A 529 -31.62 7.29 4.85
N VAL A 530 -31.87 7.99 3.75
CA VAL A 530 -31.80 9.45 3.67
C VAL A 530 -33.24 10.00 3.75
N PRO A 531 -33.55 10.88 4.71
CA PRO A 531 -34.88 11.48 4.82
C PRO A 531 -35.31 12.17 3.51
N GLY A 532 -36.55 11.92 3.09
CA GLY A 532 -37.08 12.43 1.82
C GLY A 532 -36.94 11.45 0.64
N GLN A 533 -36.36 10.27 0.87
CA GLN A 533 -36.29 9.19 -0.11
C GLN A 533 -37.05 7.95 0.37
N ASP A 534 -37.83 7.34 -0.52
CA ASP A 534 -38.77 6.26 -0.15
C ASP A 534 -38.09 4.90 0.07
N ASN A 535 -36.81 4.72 -0.30
CA ASN A 535 -36.13 3.43 -0.27
C ASN A 535 -34.87 3.44 0.59
N SER A 536 -34.71 2.43 1.44
CA SER A 536 -33.45 2.12 2.12
C SER A 536 -32.40 1.63 1.11
N ARG A 537 -31.15 2.04 1.29
CA ARG A 537 -30.00 1.60 0.48
C ARG A 537 -29.20 0.57 1.25
N THR A 538 -28.69 -0.45 0.58
CA THR A 538 -27.77 -1.43 1.15
C THR A 538 -26.61 -1.63 0.22
N GLN A 539 -25.39 -1.56 0.75
CA GLN A 539 -24.16 -1.83 0.02
C GLN A 539 -23.17 -2.58 0.90
N LEU A 540 -22.37 -3.43 0.26
CA LEU A 540 -21.33 -4.27 0.84
C LEU A 540 -19.99 -3.89 0.22
N TRP A 541 -18.99 -3.63 1.06
CA TRP A 541 -17.60 -3.41 0.68
C TRP A 541 -16.74 -4.54 1.20
N LYS A 542 -15.72 -4.90 0.43
CA LYS A 542 -14.77 -5.97 0.75
C LYS A 542 -13.36 -5.40 0.95
N LEU A 543 -12.64 -5.92 1.93
CA LEU A 543 -11.19 -5.82 2.07
C LEU A 543 -10.64 -7.25 2.00
N ARG A 544 -9.72 -7.51 1.07
CA ARG A 544 -9.26 -8.87 0.73
C ARG A 544 -7.74 -8.96 0.69
#